data_AF-A0A383D971-F1
#
_entry.id   AF-A0A383D971-F1
#
_cell.length_a   1.000
_cell.length_b   1.000
_cell.length_c   1.000
_cell.angle_alpha   90.00
_cell.angle_beta   90.00
_cell.angle_gamma   90.00
#
_symmetry.space_group_name_H-M   'P 1'
#
loop_
_entity.id
_entity.type
_entity.pdbx_description
1 polymer ?
#
loop_
_entity_poly.entity_id
_entity_poly.type
_entity_poly.pdbx_seq_one_letter_code
_entity_poly.pdbx_strand_id
1 'polypeptide(L)' 'MDFIVQNALNSLDNQTTTVDSDVGQANIKVLGCGGAGNNMADWLYKKGVEGAEIIAVNTDKMHLDHREA' A
#
# COMPACT_ATOMS: atom_id res chain seq x y z
N MET A 1 27.80 -31.10 -14.53
CA MET A 1 27.31 -29.72 -14.76
C MET A 1 25.91 -29.55 -14.19
N ASP A 2 25.06 -30.57 -14.31
CA ASP A 2 23.67 -30.57 -13.84
C ASP A 2 23.53 -30.48 -12.31
N PHE A 3 24.47 -31.06 -11.57
CA PHE A 3 24.49 -30.98 -10.10
C PHE A 3 24.63 -29.55 -9.57
N ILE A 4 25.43 -28.72 -10.26
CA ILE A 4 25.63 -27.31 -9.88
C ILE A 4 24.37 -26.50 -10.20
N VAL A 5 23.74 -26.79 -11.34
CA VAL A 5 22.50 -26.15 -11.77
C VAL A 5 21.35 -26.51 -10.84
N GLN A 6 21.22 -27.78 -10.45
CA GLN A 6 20.21 -28.24 -9.47
C GLN A 6 20.41 -27.62 -8.09
N ASN A 7 21.65 -27.53 -7.60
CA ASN A 7 21.91 -26.87 -6.32
C ASN A 7 21.58 -25.37 -6.36
N ALA A 8 21.87 -24.69 -7.47
CA ALA A 8 21.53 -23.28 -7.62
C ALA A 8 20.01 -23.06 -7.64
N LEU A 9 19.25 -23.91 -8.35
CA LEU A 9 17.79 -23.85 -8.37
C LEU A 9 17.17 -24.11 -6.98
N ASN A 10 17.67 -25.13 -6.26
CA ASN A 10 17.22 -25.42 -4.90
C ASN A 10 17.53 -24.30 -3.90
N SER A 11 18.63 -23.56 -4.08
CA SER A 11 18.95 -22.41 -3.22
C SER A 11 18.06 -21.18 -3.46
N LEU A 12 17.50 -21.04 -4.67
CA LEU A 12 16.59 -19.95 -5.02
C LEU A 12 15.18 -20.21 -4.44
N ASP A 13 14.69 -21.45 -4.50
CA ASP A 13 13.39 -21.82 -3.92
C ASP A 13 13.38 -21.63 -2.39
N ASN A 14 14.50 -21.92 -1.70
CA ASN A 14 14.61 -21.70 -0.25
C ASN A 14 14.77 -20.23 0.15
N GLN A 15 15.02 -19.31 -0.78
CA GLN A 15 15.09 -17.86 -0.51
C GLN A 15 13.80 -17.10 -0.81
N THR A 16 12.81 -17.74 -1.44
CA THR A 16 11.68 -17.00 -2.03
C THR A 16 10.48 -16.82 -1.09
N THR A 17 10.40 -17.45 0.09
CA THR A 17 9.23 -17.21 0.96
C THR A 17 9.54 -17.44 2.42
N THR A 18 9.85 -16.36 3.14
CA THR A 18 9.15 -15.93 4.37
C THR A 18 9.75 -14.58 4.77
N VAL A 19 9.22 -13.49 4.20
CA VAL A 19 9.14 -12.26 5.00
C VAL A 19 8.38 -12.67 6.24
N ASP A 20 9.09 -12.71 7.35
CA ASP A 20 8.67 -13.20 8.64
C ASP A 20 7.26 -12.72 8.99
N SER A 21 6.29 -13.64 8.93
CA SER A 21 4.88 -13.39 9.24
C SER A 21 4.62 -13.11 10.72
N ASP A 22 5.67 -13.07 11.56
CA ASP A 22 5.58 -12.63 12.95
C ASP A 22 5.45 -11.11 13.13
N VAL A 23 5.64 -10.31 12.07
CA VAL A 23 5.23 -8.90 12.09
C VAL A 23 3.76 -8.82 11.69
N GLY A 24 2.86 -8.75 12.68
CA GLY A 24 1.42 -8.65 12.45
C GLY A 24 1.05 -7.56 11.43
N GLN A 25 0.08 -7.84 10.57
CA GLN A 25 -0.36 -6.91 9.54
C GLN A 25 -0.95 -5.64 10.20
N ALA A 26 -0.31 -4.49 9.98
CA ALA A 26 -0.78 -3.23 10.51
C ALA A 26 -2.05 -2.76 9.78
N ASN A 27 -3.05 -2.33 10.54
CA ASN A 27 -4.22 -1.65 9.98
C ASN A 27 -3.88 -0.16 9.79
N ILE A 28 -3.54 0.21 8.55
CA ILE A 28 -3.09 1.56 8.22
C ILE A 28 -4.28 2.39 7.74
N LYS A 29 -4.44 3.59 8.33
CA LYS A 29 -5.42 4.60 7.89
C LYS A 29 -4.71 5.91 7.59
N VAL A 30 -5.01 6.50 6.44
CA VAL A 30 -4.47 7.80 5.99
C VAL A 30 -5.61 8.82 6.01
N LEU A 31 -5.42 9.91 6.76
CA LEU A 31 -6.41 10.97 6.86
C LEU A 31 -5.91 12.24 6.18
N GLY A 32 -6.55 12.63 5.08
CA GLY A 32 -6.35 13.92 4.44
C GLY A 32 -7.27 14.96 5.07
N CYS A 33 -6.72 15.98 5.73
CA CYS A 33 -7.51 17.05 6.36
C CYS A 33 -7.42 18.37 5.58
N GLY A 34 -8.57 19.02 5.38
CA GLY A 34 -8.68 20.30 4.69
C GLY A 34 -8.42 20.19 3.18
N GLY A 35 -8.28 21.33 2.50
CA GLY A 35 -8.24 21.31 1.04
C GLY A 35 -6.99 20.65 0.45
N ALA A 36 -5.82 20.96 0.98
CA ALA A 36 -4.57 20.34 0.55
C ALA A 36 -4.52 18.85 0.93
N GLY A 37 -4.98 18.49 2.13
CA GLY A 37 -5.02 17.10 2.58
C GLY A 37 -5.96 16.25 1.72
N ASN A 38 -7.14 16.75 1.39
CA ASN A 38 -8.05 16.06 0.49
C ASN A 38 -7.45 15.87 -0.92
N ASN A 39 -6.68 16.84 -1.43
CA ASN A 39 -5.99 16.67 -2.72
C ASN A 39 -4.94 15.55 -2.67
N MET A 40 -4.23 15.42 -1.55
CA MET A 40 -3.27 14.34 -1.33
C MET A 40 -3.99 12.99 -1.21
N ALA A 41 -5.12 12.94 -0.50
CA ALA A 41 -5.94 11.74 -0.34
C ALA A 41 -6.43 11.22 -1.70
N ASP A 42 -6.98 12.10 -2.54
CA ASP A 42 -7.37 11.76 -3.91
C ASP A 42 -6.19 11.26 -4.75
N TRP A 43 -5.03 11.91 -4.63
CA TRP A 43 -3.84 11.49 -5.37
C TRP A 43 -3.38 10.09 -4.97
N LEU A 44 -3.39 9.78 -3.67
CA LEU A 44 -3.05 8.45 -3.16
C LEU A 44 -4.06 7.40 -3.63
N TYR A 45 -5.35 7.74 -3.62
CA TYR A 45 -6.41 6.87 -4.13
C TYR A 45 -6.20 6.56 -5.63
N LYS A 46 -6.01 7.60 -6.46
CA LYS A 46 -5.75 7.44 -7.90
C LYS A 46 -4.45 6.69 -8.21
N LYS A 47 -3.46 6.78 -7.32
CA LYS A 47 -2.19 6.07 -7.48
C LYS A 47 -2.34 4.57 -7.21
N GLY A 48 -3.47 4.13 -6.63
CA GLY A 48 -3.74 2.73 -6.32
C GLY A 48 -2.93 2.22 -5.13
N VAL A 49 -2.76 3.05 -4.09
CA VAL A 49 -2.08 2.61 -2.87
C VAL A 49 -2.90 1.53 -2.17
N GLU A 50 -2.35 0.31 -2.11
CA GLU A 50 -2.96 -0.83 -1.43
C GLU A 50 -2.47 -0.95 0.02
N GLY A 51 -3.27 -1.59 0.88
CA GLY A 51 -2.89 -1.83 2.28
C GLY A 51 -3.14 -0.66 3.24
N ALA A 52 -3.72 0.45 2.77
CA ALA A 52 -4.15 1.56 3.61
C ALA A 52 -5.56 2.03 3.24
N GLU A 53 -6.38 2.32 4.25
CA GLU A 53 -7.68 2.98 4.08
C GLU A 53 -7.48 4.50 4.03
N ILE A 54 -7.97 5.14 2.98
CA ILE A 54 -7.80 6.58 2.77
C ILE A 54 -9.11 7.29 3.11
N ILE A 55 -9.04 8.31 3.96
CA ILE A 55 -10.18 9.08 4.46
C ILE A 55 -9.94 10.57 4.22
N ALA A 56 -10.90 11.26 3.61
CA ALA A 56 -10.88 12.72 3.45
C ALA A 56 -11.75 13.39 4.51
N VAL A 57 -11.24 14.45 5.14
CA VAL A 57 -11.93 15.19 6.22
C VAL A 57 -11.84 16.68 5.93
N ASN A 58 -12.99 17.33 5.76
CA ASN A 58 -13.03 18.77 5.54
C ASN A 58 -14.34 19.36 6.06
N THR A 59 -14.33 20.65 6.39
CA THR A 59 -15.55 21.41 6.68
C THR A 59 -16.18 21.96 5.41
N ASP A 60 -15.39 22.12 4.35
CA ASP A 60 -15.87 22.51 3.02
C ASP A 60 -16.55 21.32 2.33
N LYS A 61 -17.88 21.36 2.31
CA LYS A 61 -18.72 20.37 1.63
C LYS A 61 -18.48 20.34 0.12
N MET A 62 -18.35 21.50 -0.52
CA MET A 62 -18.16 21.55 -1.97
C MET A 62 -16.87 20.85 -2.36
N HIS A 63 -15.82 20.99 -1.55
CA HIS A 63 -14.55 20.32 -1.80
C HIS A 63 -14.63 18.81 -1.58
N LEU A 64 -15.43 18.34 -0.62
CA LEU A 64 -15.67 16.90 -0.43
C LEU A 64 -16.51 16.30 -1.57
N ASP A 65 -17.52 17.03 -2.05
CA ASP A 65 -18.41 16.56 -3.12
C ASP A 65 -17.70 16.48 -4.50
N HIS A 66 -16.64 17.27 -4.72
CA HIS A 66 -15.85 17.28 -5.96
C HIS A 66 -14.66 16.30 -5.97
N ARG A 67 -14.54 15.42 -4.98
CA ARG A 67 -13.47 14.41 -4.92
C ARG A 67 -13.76 13.28 -5.90
N GLU A 68 -12.71 12.60 -6.35
CA GLU A 68 -12.83 11.42 -7.22
C GLU A 68 -12.80 10.09 -6.45
N ALA A 69 -12.51 10.15 -5.15
CA ALA A 69 -12.46 9.00 -4.23
C ALA A 69 -13.82 8.75 -3.55
#